data_AF-A0A1F4I2F3-F1
#
_entry.id   AF-A0A1F4I2F3-F1
#
_cell.length_a   1.000
_cell.length_b   1.000
_cell.length_c   1.000
_cell.angle_alpha   90.00
_cell.angle_beta   90.00
_cell.angle_gamma   90.00
#
_symmetry.space_group_name_H-M   'P 1'
#
loop_
_entity.id
_entity.type
_entity.pdbx_description
1 polymer ?
#
loop_
_entity_poly.entity_id
_entity_poly.type
_entity_poly.pdbx_seq_one_letter_code
_entity_poly.pdbx_strand_id
1 'polypeptide(L)'
;MDACRKPCGSTKKSDTHRREFETSDDVFITPKPTRLIQRILQIATDKDSLILDSFAGSGTTGHAVLKQNAADGGTRRFILVEMDEKIAANVTAERVKRVSQGYSNAKGESVAGLSPDGGGFQFCTLSAEPLFTAQGQIRDDVRYAQLAEFVWFAETGTARPHPGPLPEGEGEKLSPLLGVHEGRGIYLLYNGILKDKSVGGGNVLTGPVFDVLPTFGGPKTIYAAACRLGAPRLQREQIMFKQTPYALAV
;
A
#
# COMPACT_ATOMS: atom_id res chain seq x y z
N MET A 1 -31.89 -10.98 -49.01
CA MET A 1 -30.54 -10.48 -48.68
C MET A 1 -30.41 -10.56 -47.18
N ASP A 2 -30.02 -11.75 -46.69
CA ASP A 2 -29.96 -12.09 -45.28
C ASP A 2 -28.58 -11.76 -44.71
N ALA A 3 -28.55 -10.87 -43.71
CA ALA A 3 -27.34 -10.49 -43.01
C ALA A 3 -27.04 -11.49 -41.87
N CYS A 4 -25.92 -12.19 -42.04
CA CYS A 4 -25.27 -13.08 -41.09
C CYS A 4 -25.01 -12.37 -39.74
N ARG A 5 -25.78 -12.69 -38.70
CA ARG A 5 -25.42 -12.43 -37.29
C ARG A 5 -24.48 -13.53 -36.80
N LYS A 6 -23.19 -13.21 -36.65
CA LYS A 6 -22.24 -14.03 -35.86
C LYS A 6 -22.53 -13.82 -34.37
N PRO A 7 -22.77 -14.88 -33.57
CA PRO A 7 -22.90 -14.74 -32.12
C PRO A 7 -21.53 -14.51 -31.47
N CYS A 8 -21.40 -13.38 -30.77
CA CYS A 8 -20.28 -13.07 -29.88
C CYS A 8 -20.49 -13.77 -28.53
N GLY A 9 -19.48 -14.50 -28.07
CA GLY A 9 -19.40 -15.07 -26.72
C GLY A 9 -20.08 -16.44 -26.55
N SER A 10 -19.33 -17.53 -26.73
CA SER A 10 -19.76 -18.86 -26.31
C SER A 10 -19.14 -19.23 -24.95
N THR A 11 -19.96 -19.37 -23.92
CA THR A 11 -19.67 -20.16 -22.71
C THR A 11 -19.97 -21.63 -23.00
N LYS A 12 -19.12 -22.29 -23.79
CA LYS A 12 -19.21 -23.74 -24.01
C LYS A 12 -17.87 -24.40 -23.74
N LYS A 13 -17.59 -24.57 -22.45
CA LYS A 13 -16.82 -25.66 -21.82
C LYS A 13 -16.99 -25.60 -20.30
N SER A 14 -18.25 -25.59 -19.86
CA SER A 14 -18.63 -25.84 -18.48
C SER A 14 -19.77 -26.83 -18.55
N ASP A 15 -19.53 -28.06 -18.11
CA ASP A 15 -20.49 -29.15 -18.20
C ASP A 15 -21.81 -28.78 -17.51
N THR A 16 -22.88 -29.09 -18.21
CA THR A 16 -24.26 -28.80 -17.84
C THR A 16 -24.68 -29.75 -16.72
N HIS A 17 -24.66 -29.30 -15.47
CA HIS A 17 -25.46 -29.90 -14.41
C HIS A 17 -26.46 -28.87 -13.89
N ARG A 18 -27.72 -29.11 -14.25
CA ARG A 18 -28.90 -28.39 -13.76
C ARG A 18 -29.07 -28.75 -12.28
N ARG A 19 -28.51 -27.94 -11.36
CA ARG A 19 -28.74 -28.07 -9.92
C ARG A 19 -29.84 -27.11 -9.51
N GLU A 20 -30.84 -27.66 -8.83
CA GLU A 20 -31.88 -26.90 -8.14
C GLU A 20 -31.22 -26.05 -7.05
N PHE A 21 -31.63 -24.78 -6.98
CA PHE A 21 -31.06 -23.78 -6.09
C PHE A 21 -31.61 -23.97 -4.68
N GLU A 22 -30.85 -24.63 -3.83
CA GLU A 22 -31.00 -24.56 -2.37
C GLU A 22 -29.65 -24.16 -1.78
N THR A 23 -29.66 -23.04 -1.04
CA THR A 23 -28.56 -22.36 -0.32
C THR A 23 -27.88 -21.19 -1.06
N SER A 24 -27.87 -20.04 -0.38
CA SER A 24 -27.45 -18.73 -0.89
C SER A 24 -25.94 -18.49 -0.77
N ASP A 25 -25.17 -19.49 -0.34
CA ASP A 25 -23.73 -19.38 -0.07
C ASP A 25 -22.84 -19.84 -1.24
N ASP A 26 -23.41 -20.53 -2.24
CA ASP A 26 -22.72 -20.93 -3.49
C ASP A 26 -22.87 -19.89 -4.62
N VAL A 27 -23.41 -18.72 -4.30
CA VAL A 27 -23.73 -17.65 -5.24
C VAL A 27 -22.45 -16.86 -5.55
N PHE A 28 -21.74 -17.31 -6.60
CA PHE A 28 -20.62 -16.65 -7.30
C PHE A 28 -19.21 -16.70 -6.67
N ILE A 29 -18.51 -17.83 -6.81
CA ILE A 29 -17.05 -17.81 -6.97
C ILE A 29 -16.67 -18.42 -8.32
N THR A 30 -17.13 -17.81 -9.41
CA THR A 30 -16.52 -18.03 -10.73
C THR A 30 -15.58 -16.86 -11.00
N PRO A 31 -14.24 -17.05 -10.89
CA PRO A 31 -13.31 -15.96 -11.14
C PRO A 31 -13.51 -15.45 -12.58
N LYS A 32 -13.52 -14.12 -12.74
CA LYS A 32 -13.64 -13.45 -14.04
C LYS A 32 -12.67 -14.12 -15.04
N PRO A 33 -13.07 -14.45 -16.28
CA PRO A 33 -12.13 -15.05 -17.22
C PRO A 33 -11.01 -14.07 -17.57
N THR A 34 -9.74 -14.41 -17.28
CA THR A 34 -8.59 -13.51 -17.51
C THR A 34 -8.49 -13.03 -18.96
N ARG A 35 -8.89 -13.87 -19.94
CA ARG A 35 -8.93 -13.49 -21.36
C ARG A 35 -9.92 -12.37 -21.66
N LEU A 36 -11.06 -12.36 -20.97
CA LEU A 36 -12.06 -11.31 -21.13
C LEU A 36 -11.50 -9.97 -20.64
N ILE A 37 -10.90 -9.96 -19.45
CA ILE A 37 -10.28 -8.75 -18.90
C ILE A 37 -9.11 -8.28 -19.76
N GLN A 38 -8.27 -9.19 -20.23
CA GLN A 38 -7.16 -8.86 -21.14
C GLN A 38 -7.69 -8.20 -22.43
N ARG A 39 -8.80 -8.68 -22.99
CA ARG A 39 -9.43 -8.07 -24.17
C ARG A 39 -9.95 -6.67 -23.89
N ILE A 40 -10.53 -6.44 -22.71
CA ILE A 40 -10.97 -5.11 -22.28
C ILE A 40 -9.77 -4.16 -22.20
N LEU A 41 -8.66 -4.58 -21.58
CA LEU A 41 -7.44 -3.78 -21.49
C LEU A 41 -6.91 -3.38 -22.88
N GLN A 42 -6.93 -4.27 -23.85
CA GLN A 42 -6.47 -3.98 -25.22
C GLN A 42 -7.30 -2.91 -25.94
N ILE A 43 -8.59 -2.79 -25.61
CA ILE A 43 -9.51 -1.88 -26.32
C ILE A 43 -9.63 -0.55 -25.57
N ALA A 44 -9.57 -0.57 -24.25
CA ALA A 44 -9.95 0.55 -23.40
C ALA A 44 -8.77 1.26 -22.71
N THR A 45 -7.53 0.82 -22.95
CA THR A 45 -6.36 1.34 -22.21
C THR A 45 -5.14 1.50 -23.11
N ASP A 46 -4.35 2.53 -22.82
CA ASP A 46 -3.01 2.70 -23.37
C ASP A 46 -2.00 1.80 -22.65
N LYS A 47 -0.78 1.73 -23.19
CA LYS A 47 0.27 0.84 -22.66
C LYS A 47 0.80 1.23 -21.28
N ASP A 48 0.53 2.42 -20.79
CA ASP A 48 1.00 2.99 -19.52
C ASP A 48 -0.14 3.35 -18.54
N SER A 49 -1.38 2.96 -18.89
CA SER A 49 -2.58 3.27 -18.11
C SER A 49 -2.55 2.69 -16.69
N LEU A 50 -3.19 3.40 -15.75
CA LEU A 50 -3.47 2.93 -14.40
C LEU A 50 -4.87 2.31 -14.33
N ILE A 51 -4.93 1.04 -13.92
CA ILE A 51 -6.17 0.25 -13.90
C ILE A 51 -6.67 0.08 -12.46
N LEU A 52 -7.91 0.48 -12.19
CA LEU A 52 -8.56 0.27 -10.89
C LEU A 52 -9.60 -0.85 -10.98
N ASP A 53 -9.53 -1.83 -10.08
CA ASP A 53 -10.61 -2.80 -9.83
C ASP A 53 -11.00 -2.72 -8.35
N SER A 54 -12.15 -2.10 -8.08
CA SER A 54 -12.68 -1.95 -6.72
C SER A 54 -13.31 -3.22 -6.15
N PHE A 55 -13.41 -4.28 -6.96
CA PHE A 55 -13.97 -5.58 -6.59
C PHE A 55 -13.03 -6.68 -7.11
N ALA A 56 -11.82 -6.71 -6.55
CA ALA A 56 -10.74 -7.53 -7.04
C ALA A 56 -11.07 -9.03 -6.94
N GLY A 57 -11.73 -9.45 -5.85
CA GLY A 57 -12.15 -10.81 -5.58
C GLY A 57 -10.96 -11.79 -5.60
N SER A 58 -10.78 -12.51 -6.70
CA SER A 58 -9.61 -13.38 -6.88
C SER A 58 -8.35 -12.65 -7.34
N GLY A 59 -8.46 -11.39 -7.79
CA GLY A 59 -7.38 -10.58 -8.35
C GLY A 59 -7.25 -10.68 -9.88
N THR A 60 -8.28 -11.19 -10.59
CA THR A 60 -8.26 -11.45 -12.06
C THR A 60 -7.62 -10.30 -12.85
N THR A 61 -8.00 -9.07 -12.54
CA THR A 61 -7.55 -7.87 -13.23
C THR A 61 -6.03 -7.67 -13.13
N GLY A 62 -5.42 -7.84 -11.95
CA GLY A 62 -3.96 -7.73 -11.81
C GLY A 62 -3.19 -8.76 -12.67
N HIS A 63 -3.70 -9.99 -12.77
CA HIS A 63 -3.09 -10.99 -13.66
C HIS A 63 -3.26 -10.60 -15.14
N ALA A 64 -4.44 -10.14 -15.54
CA ALA A 64 -4.67 -9.70 -16.91
C ALA A 64 -3.75 -8.52 -17.30
N VAL A 65 -3.51 -7.58 -16.38
CA VAL A 65 -2.57 -6.46 -16.58
C VAL A 65 -1.14 -6.97 -16.77
N LEU A 66 -0.63 -7.80 -15.84
CA LEU A 66 0.72 -8.36 -15.96
C LEU A 66 0.90 -9.16 -17.26
N LYS A 67 -0.11 -9.94 -17.63
CA LYS A 67 -0.11 -10.71 -18.88
C LYS A 67 -0.14 -9.83 -20.12
N GLN A 68 -0.88 -8.73 -20.09
CA GLN A 68 -0.95 -7.82 -21.21
C GLN A 68 0.36 -7.04 -21.38
N ASN A 69 0.97 -6.58 -20.28
CA ASN A 69 2.28 -5.94 -20.29
C ASN A 69 3.35 -6.88 -20.86
N ALA A 70 3.38 -8.13 -20.42
CA ALA A 70 4.29 -9.15 -20.96
C ALA A 70 4.04 -9.42 -22.46
N ALA A 71 2.81 -9.30 -22.94
CA ALA A 71 2.44 -9.56 -24.33
C ALA A 71 2.74 -8.40 -25.29
N ASP A 72 2.60 -7.15 -24.84
CA ASP A 72 2.72 -5.96 -25.70
C ASP A 72 3.85 -4.99 -25.32
N GLY A 73 4.68 -5.35 -24.33
CA GLY A 73 5.76 -4.52 -23.80
C GLY A 73 5.27 -3.28 -23.05
N GLY A 74 4.03 -3.29 -22.56
CA GLY A 74 3.44 -2.18 -21.80
C GLY A 74 3.94 -2.09 -20.36
N THR A 75 3.62 -0.96 -19.73
CA THR A 75 3.96 -0.58 -18.35
C THR A 75 2.70 -0.24 -17.53
N ARG A 76 1.54 -0.82 -17.89
CA ARG A 76 0.27 -0.61 -17.19
C ARG A 76 0.42 -0.95 -15.71
N ARG A 77 -0.15 -0.11 -14.85
CA ARG A 77 -0.17 -0.29 -13.39
C ARG A 77 -1.58 -0.65 -12.95
N PHE A 78 -1.72 -1.22 -11.76
CA PHE A 78 -3.04 -1.56 -11.23
C PHE A 78 -3.19 -1.22 -9.74
N ILE A 79 -4.43 -0.94 -9.35
CA ILE A 79 -4.90 -0.86 -7.98
C ILE A 79 -6.04 -1.87 -7.85
N LEU A 80 -5.90 -2.79 -6.90
CA LEU A 80 -6.92 -3.78 -6.57
C LEU A 80 -7.42 -3.45 -5.17
N VAL A 81 -8.73 -3.30 -5.01
CA VAL A 81 -9.36 -3.14 -3.70
C VAL A 81 -10.18 -4.39 -3.42
N GLU A 82 -10.03 -4.91 -2.21
CA GLU A 82 -10.82 -6.03 -1.72
C GLU A 82 -11.18 -5.81 -0.25
N MET A 83 -12.45 -6.04 0.08
CA MET A 83 -13.01 -5.70 1.40
C MET A 83 -12.80 -6.81 2.42
N ASP A 84 -12.84 -8.08 1.98
CA ASP A 84 -12.58 -9.20 2.87
C ASP A 84 -11.07 -9.38 3.05
N GLU A 85 -10.58 -9.18 4.27
CA GLU A 85 -9.17 -9.26 4.61
C GLU A 85 -8.55 -10.64 4.28
N LYS A 86 -9.31 -11.73 4.49
CA LYS A 86 -8.84 -13.08 4.20
C LYS A 86 -8.74 -13.30 2.70
N ILE A 87 -9.70 -12.81 1.92
CA ILE A 87 -9.65 -12.89 0.45
C ILE A 87 -8.54 -12.00 -0.09
N ALA A 88 -8.40 -10.78 0.42
CA ALA A 88 -7.37 -9.83 0.03
C ALA A 88 -5.96 -10.43 0.22
N ALA A 89 -5.67 -10.95 1.41
CA ALA A 89 -4.36 -11.48 1.76
C ALA A 89 -4.09 -12.88 1.16
N ASN A 90 -5.01 -13.83 1.32
CA ASN A 90 -4.73 -15.24 1.01
C ASN A 90 -5.07 -15.62 -0.43
N VAL A 91 -5.91 -14.85 -1.12
CA VAL A 91 -6.36 -15.17 -2.49
C VAL A 91 -5.84 -14.14 -3.48
N THR A 92 -6.21 -12.86 -3.32
CA THR A 92 -5.83 -11.81 -4.27
C THR A 92 -4.33 -11.58 -4.29
N ALA A 93 -3.74 -11.25 -3.13
CA ALA A 93 -2.32 -10.96 -3.01
C ALA A 93 -1.47 -12.17 -3.39
N GLU A 94 -1.80 -13.35 -2.89
CA GLU A 94 -1.06 -14.58 -3.21
C GLU A 94 -1.11 -14.92 -4.70
N ARG A 95 -2.27 -14.78 -5.36
CA ARG A 95 -2.34 -15.03 -6.80
C ARG A 95 -1.53 -14.00 -7.60
N VAL A 96 -1.60 -12.72 -7.26
CA VAL A 96 -0.80 -11.68 -7.94
C VAL A 96 0.69 -11.93 -7.71
N LYS A 97 1.10 -12.31 -6.50
CA LYS A 97 2.48 -12.69 -6.16
C LYS A 97 2.99 -13.82 -7.05
N ARG A 98 2.25 -14.94 -7.12
CA ARG A 98 2.61 -16.09 -7.95
C ARG A 98 2.70 -15.75 -9.43
N VAL A 99 1.77 -14.96 -9.93
CA VAL A 99 1.78 -14.54 -11.36
C VAL A 99 2.96 -13.61 -11.64
N SER A 100 3.32 -12.74 -10.70
CA SER A 100 4.43 -11.79 -10.86
C SER A 100 5.80 -12.48 -10.76
N GLN A 101 5.99 -13.31 -9.73
CA GLN A 101 7.28 -13.89 -9.35
C GLN A 101 7.51 -15.31 -9.91
N GLY A 102 6.45 -15.96 -10.36
CA GLY A 102 6.46 -17.38 -10.69
C GLY A 102 6.12 -18.26 -9.48
N TYR A 103 5.88 -19.53 -9.75
CA TYR A 103 5.52 -20.52 -8.73
C TYR A 103 5.79 -21.94 -9.23
N SER A 104 5.94 -22.89 -8.31
CA SER A 104 5.98 -24.32 -8.62
C SER A 104 4.57 -24.90 -8.59
N ASN A 105 4.18 -25.62 -9.63
CA ASN A 105 2.88 -26.28 -9.67
C ASN A 105 2.90 -27.60 -8.87
N ALA A 106 1.73 -28.23 -8.70
CA ALA A 106 1.60 -29.49 -7.97
C ALA A 106 2.38 -30.68 -8.59
N LYS A 107 2.85 -30.54 -9.83
CA LYS A 107 3.68 -31.52 -10.52
C LYS A 107 5.18 -31.23 -10.36
N GLY A 108 5.55 -30.22 -9.58
CA GLY A 108 6.93 -29.79 -9.36
C GLY A 108 7.53 -28.97 -10.51
N GLU A 109 6.73 -28.59 -11.51
CA GLU A 109 7.21 -27.78 -12.63
C GLU A 109 7.24 -26.30 -12.24
N SER A 110 8.34 -25.62 -12.58
CA SER A 110 8.49 -24.19 -12.35
C SER A 110 7.78 -23.40 -13.45
N VAL A 111 6.84 -22.55 -13.04
CA VAL A 111 6.17 -21.58 -13.90
C VAL A 111 6.85 -20.24 -13.70
N ALA A 112 7.43 -19.69 -14.78
CA ALA A 112 8.07 -18.38 -14.74
C ALA A 112 7.06 -17.26 -14.45
N GLY A 113 7.50 -16.28 -13.67
CA GLY A 113 6.74 -15.06 -13.42
C GLY A 113 6.64 -14.18 -14.67
N LEU A 114 5.62 -13.34 -14.72
CA LEU A 114 5.41 -12.38 -15.80
C LEU A 114 6.21 -11.08 -15.63
N SER A 115 6.86 -10.90 -14.47
CA SER A 115 7.66 -9.71 -14.15
C SER A 115 9.03 -10.08 -13.55
N PRO A 116 9.87 -10.87 -14.25
CA PRO A 116 11.14 -11.36 -13.71
C PRO A 116 12.18 -10.26 -13.49
N ASP A 117 12.16 -9.19 -14.29
CA ASP A 117 13.19 -8.13 -14.31
C ASP A 117 12.88 -6.93 -13.40
N GLY A 118 11.78 -7.00 -12.63
CA GLY A 118 11.30 -5.89 -11.83
C GLY A 118 9.85 -5.55 -12.13
N GLY A 119 8.97 -6.08 -11.29
CA GLY A 119 7.55 -5.77 -11.26
C GLY A 119 6.91 -6.57 -10.15
N GLY A 120 6.05 -5.90 -9.37
CA GLY A 120 5.42 -6.49 -8.20
C GLY A 120 4.20 -5.67 -7.81
N PHE A 121 3.72 -5.90 -6.61
CA PHE A 121 2.66 -5.11 -6.01
C PHE A 121 3.02 -4.82 -4.57
N GLN A 122 2.46 -3.73 -4.05
CA GLN A 122 2.44 -3.46 -2.63
C GLN A 122 1.07 -3.87 -2.10
N PHE A 123 1.08 -4.63 -1.00
CA PHE A 123 -0.14 -4.91 -0.25
C PHE A 123 -0.30 -3.84 0.82
N CYS A 124 -1.43 -3.15 0.81
CA CYS A 124 -1.74 -2.09 1.75
C CYS A 124 -3.08 -2.39 2.39
N THR A 125 -3.16 -2.19 3.71
CA THR A 125 -4.42 -2.21 4.45
C THR A 125 -4.80 -0.77 4.77
N LEU A 126 -6.10 -0.47 4.68
CA LEU A 126 -6.62 0.77 5.22
C LEU A 126 -6.76 0.60 6.72
N SER A 127 -6.45 1.67 7.48
CA SER A 127 -6.84 1.71 8.89
C SER A 127 -8.36 1.56 8.98
N ALA A 128 -8.84 0.92 10.05
CA ALA A 128 -10.29 0.77 10.32
C ALA A 128 -11.04 2.11 10.31
N GLU A 129 -10.29 3.18 10.51
CA GLU A 129 -10.74 4.47 10.91
C GLU A 129 -9.77 5.51 10.29
N PRO A 130 -10.27 6.59 9.64
CA PRO A 130 -9.40 7.59 9.02
C PRO A 130 -8.51 8.29 10.06
N LEU A 131 -7.24 8.54 9.69
CA LEU A 131 -6.31 9.27 10.57
C LEU A 131 -6.70 10.73 10.78
N PHE A 132 -7.44 11.31 9.84
CA PHE A 132 -7.83 12.71 9.86
C PHE A 132 -9.36 12.84 9.94
N THR A 133 -9.83 13.83 10.68
CA THR A 133 -11.22 14.29 10.67
C THR A 133 -11.57 14.88 9.31
N ALA A 134 -12.85 15.11 9.05
CA ALA A 134 -13.32 15.77 7.82
C ALA A 134 -12.73 17.19 7.64
N GLN A 135 -12.25 17.80 8.73
CA GLN A 135 -11.61 19.12 8.76
C GLN A 135 -10.09 19.03 8.58
N GLY A 136 -9.54 17.83 8.34
CA GLY A 136 -8.11 17.59 8.14
C GLY A 136 -7.29 17.55 9.43
N GLN A 137 -7.93 17.51 10.60
CA GLN A 137 -7.24 17.42 11.89
C GLN A 137 -6.90 15.97 12.19
N ILE A 138 -5.73 15.69 12.77
CA ILE A 138 -5.46 14.35 13.32
C ILE A 138 -6.51 14.04 14.39
N ARG A 139 -7.11 12.86 14.35
CA ARG A 139 -8.06 12.47 15.40
C ARG A 139 -7.37 12.30 16.75
N ASP A 140 -8.10 12.56 17.82
CA ASP A 140 -7.61 12.50 19.19
C ASP A 140 -7.14 11.11 19.62
N ASP A 141 -7.69 10.05 19.03
CA ASP A 141 -7.34 8.66 19.31
C ASP A 141 -6.15 8.11 18.50
N VAL A 142 -5.60 8.90 17.56
CA VAL A 142 -4.46 8.48 16.73
C VAL A 142 -3.20 8.35 17.59
N ARG A 143 -2.64 7.15 17.60
CA ARG A 143 -1.41 6.84 18.32
C ARG A 143 -0.18 7.04 17.44
N TYR A 144 0.99 7.09 18.09
CA TYR A 144 2.26 7.25 17.38
C TYR A 144 2.46 6.23 16.27
N ALA A 145 2.19 4.94 16.52
CA ALA A 145 2.42 3.89 15.54
C ALA A 145 1.67 4.16 14.22
N GLN A 146 0.40 4.57 14.32
CA GLN A 146 -0.45 4.90 13.18
C GLN A 146 0.09 6.12 12.41
N LEU A 147 0.51 7.17 13.13
CA LEU A 147 1.06 8.36 12.49
C LEU A 147 2.46 8.11 11.90
N ALA A 148 3.25 7.24 12.52
CA ALA A 148 4.56 6.82 12.03
C ALA A 148 4.47 6.04 10.72
N GLU A 149 3.50 5.13 10.61
CA GLU A 149 3.19 4.44 9.36
C GLU A 149 2.80 5.43 8.25
N PHE A 150 1.92 6.38 8.57
CA PHE A 150 1.51 7.42 7.63
C PHE A 150 2.69 8.29 7.17
N VAL A 151 3.50 8.80 8.10
CA VAL A 151 4.65 9.65 7.77
C VAL A 151 5.66 8.89 6.93
N TRP A 152 5.94 7.63 7.29
CA TRP A 152 6.82 6.79 6.49
C TRP A 152 6.28 6.58 5.08
N PHE A 153 5.00 6.23 4.95
CA PHE A 153 4.36 6.04 3.65
C PHE A 153 4.35 7.34 2.82
N ALA A 154 4.05 8.48 3.44
CA ALA A 154 4.05 9.78 2.77
C ALA A 154 5.44 10.19 2.26
N GLU A 155 6.51 9.80 2.95
CA GLU A 155 7.90 10.12 2.57
C GLU A 155 8.51 9.14 1.56
N THR A 156 8.08 7.88 1.60
CA THR A 156 8.76 6.77 0.88
C THR A 156 7.89 6.09 -0.17
N GLY A 157 6.56 6.24 -0.10
CA GLY A 157 5.63 5.45 -0.90
C GLY A 157 5.66 3.95 -0.58
N THR A 158 6.20 3.56 0.57
CA THR A 158 6.34 2.16 0.99
C THR A 158 5.74 1.96 2.38
N ALA A 159 5.37 0.72 2.71
CA ALA A 159 5.03 0.38 4.08
C ALA A 159 6.26 0.54 4.98
N ARG A 160 6.06 1.01 6.21
CA ARG A 160 7.13 1.07 7.21
C ARG A 160 7.61 -0.36 7.47
N PRO A 161 8.92 -0.66 7.37
CA PRO A 161 9.43 -1.96 7.76
C PRO A 161 9.18 -2.15 9.26
N HIS A 162 8.11 -2.85 9.60
CA HIS A 162 7.80 -3.24 10.97
C HIS A 162 8.72 -4.41 11.35
N PRO A 163 9.24 -4.48 12.59
CA PRO A 163 10.01 -5.64 13.06
C PRO A 163 9.10 -6.86 13.29
N GLY A 164 8.33 -7.31 12.29
CA GLY A 164 7.42 -8.46 12.39
C GLY A 164 6.42 -8.36 13.56
N PRO A 165 5.57 -9.39 13.79
CA PRO A 165 4.89 -9.50 15.07
C PRO A 165 5.96 -9.62 16.16
N LEU A 166 6.04 -8.60 17.03
CA LEU A 166 6.86 -8.67 18.22
C LEU A 166 6.38 -9.84 19.10
N PRO A 167 7.27 -10.55 19.81
CA PRO A 167 6.87 -11.53 20.80
C PRO A 167 5.82 -10.93 21.75
N GLU A 168 4.77 -11.68 22.08
CA GLU A 168 3.74 -11.21 23.02
C GLU A 168 4.40 -10.68 24.30
N GLY A 169 4.29 -9.39 24.55
CA GLY A 169 4.86 -8.72 25.73
C GLY A 169 5.99 -7.72 25.46
N GLU A 170 6.60 -7.71 24.27
CA GLU A 170 7.54 -6.65 23.86
C GLU A 170 6.78 -5.59 23.04
N GLY A 171 6.33 -4.52 23.69
CA GLY A 171 5.79 -3.37 22.96
C GLY A 171 6.82 -2.79 21.98
N GLU A 172 6.38 -2.37 20.80
CA GLU A 172 7.25 -1.75 19.79
C GLU A 172 8.06 -0.63 20.44
N LYS A 173 9.39 -0.73 20.42
CA LYS A 173 10.26 0.29 21.02
C LYS A 173 10.15 1.55 20.19
N LEU A 174 9.23 2.42 20.60
CA LEU A 174 8.93 3.67 19.90
C LEU A 174 10.20 4.54 19.82
N SER A 175 10.61 4.86 18.60
CA SER A 175 11.77 5.69 18.30
C SER A 175 11.34 6.87 17.45
N PRO A 176 11.76 8.11 17.78
CA PRO A 176 11.54 9.27 16.93
C PRO A 176 12.11 9.10 15.52
N LEU A 177 13.21 8.37 15.37
CA LEU A 177 13.72 7.98 14.05
C LEU A 177 12.89 6.80 13.54
N LEU A 178 12.12 7.04 12.49
CA LEU A 178 11.28 6.02 11.84
C LEU A 178 12.11 5.04 11.00
N GLY A 179 13.19 5.56 10.41
CA GLY A 179 14.15 4.80 9.60
C GLY A 179 14.92 5.71 8.64
N VAL A 180 15.73 5.09 7.77
CA VAL A 180 16.51 5.77 6.73
C VAL A 180 16.02 5.33 5.36
N HIS A 181 15.77 6.28 4.46
CA HIS A 181 15.34 6.02 3.09
C HIS A 181 16.10 6.95 2.13
N GLU A 182 16.67 6.39 1.06
CA GLU A 182 17.45 7.16 0.07
C GLU A 182 18.52 8.08 0.69
N GLY A 183 19.20 7.63 1.75
CA GLY A 183 20.23 8.41 2.44
C GLY A 183 19.71 9.55 3.32
N ARG A 184 18.38 9.66 3.54
CA ARG A 184 17.76 10.62 4.45
C ARG A 184 17.18 9.93 5.68
N GLY A 185 17.39 10.50 6.86
CA GLY A 185 16.75 10.05 8.10
C GLY A 185 15.35 10.64 8.22
N ILE A 186 14.32 9.81 8.45
CA ILE A 186 12.93 10.27 8.60
C ILE A 186 12.54 10.20 10.07
N TYR A 187 12.14 11.33 10.64
CA TYR A 187 11.81 11.46 12.06
C TYR A 187 10.38 11.93 12.27
N LEU A 188 9.76 11.47 13.36
CA LEU A 188 8.46 11.91 13.84
C LEU A 188 8.53 12.27 15.33
N LEU A 189 8.14 13.49 15.65
CA LEU A 189 7.96 13.98 17.01
C LEU A 189 6.45 14.04 17.31
N TYR A 190 5.94 13.01 17.99
CA TYR A 190 4.53 12.90 18.33
C TYR A 190 4.30 12.15 19.65
N ASN A 191 3.35 12.65 20.44
CA ASN A 191 2.89 12.14 21.73
C ASN A 191 3.97 11.55 22.65
N GLY A 192 4.86 12.40 23.18
CA GLY A 192 5.55 12.09 24.43
C GLY A 192 6.49 10.87 24.43
N ILE A 193 6.90 10.34 23.27
CA ILE A 193 7.89 9.23 23.19
C ILE A 193 9.17 9.54 23.94
N LEU A 194 9.53 10.81 24.00
CA LEU A 194 10.68 11.29 24.75
C LEU A 194 10.44 11.37 26.28
N LYS A 195 9.33 10.81 26.80
CA LYS A 195 8.89 10.82 28.21
C LYS A 195 8.92 12.23 28.84
N ASP A 196 8.53 13.20 28.01
CA ASP A 196 8.34 14.65 28.19
C ASP A 196 9.48 15.51 28.78
N LYS A 197 9.84 16.61 28.09
CA LYS A 197 10.66 17.72 28.62
C LYS A 197 10.19 19.13 28.17
N SER A 198 8.90 19.24 27.81
CA SER A 198 8.04 20.44 27.64
C SER A 198 8.52 21.62 26.74
N VAL A 199 7.70 22.60 26.31
CA VAL A 199 6.35 23.03 26.78
C VAL A 199 5.18 22.42 25.97
N GLY A 200 5.45 21.62 24.94
CA GLY A 200 4.41 20.97 24.13
C GLY A 200 4.46 19.43 24.11
N GLY A 201 5.01 18.78 25.14
CA GLY A 201 5.04 17.31 25.21
C GLY A 201 6.11 16.62 24.36
N GLY A 202 7.16 17.33 23.94
CA GLY A 202 8.19 16.80 23.01
C GLY A 202 7.79 16.80 21.53
N ASN A 203 6.65 17.40 21.19
CA ASN A 203 6.11 17.46 19.82
C ASN A 203 6.65 18.65 19.00
N VAL A 204 7.50 19.50 19.59
CA VAL A 204 8.06 20.69 18.95
C VAL A 204 9.57 20.50 18.77
N LEU A 205 10.07 20.77 17.56
CA LEU A 205 11.49 20.69 17.26
C LEU A 205 12.23 21.91 17.85
N THR A 206 12.81 21.72 19.04
CA THR A 206 13.68 22.69 19.72
C THR A 206 15.14 22.21 19.70
N GLY A 207 16.09 23.08 20.08
CA GLY A 207 17.49 22.69 20.22
C GLY A 207 17.68 21.48 21.16
N PRO A 208 17.19 21.56 22.41
CA PRO A 208 17.28 20.44 23.36
C PRO A 208 16.60 19.16 22.87
N VAL A 209 15.47 19.26 22.16
CA VAL A 209 14.79 18.08 21.59
C VAL A 209 15.64 17.47 20.47
N PHE A 210 16.22 18.29 19.59
CA PHE A 210 17.08 17.82 18.52
C PHE A 210 18.33 17.10 19.05
N ASP A 211 18.95 17.65 20.10
CA ASP A 211 20.20 17.12 20.67
C ASP A 211 20.04 15.74 21.32
N VAL A 212 18.80 15.31 21.60
CA VAL A 212 18.50 13.97 22.14
C VAL A 212 17.92 12.99 21.10
N LEU A 213 17.73 13.42 19.84
CA LEU A 213 17.24 12.52 18.80
C LEU A 213 18.29 11.46 18.45
N PRO A 214 17.88 10.26 18.02
CA PRO A 214 18.79 9.29 17.43
C PRO A 214 19.62 9.94 16.32
N THR A 215 20.94 9.86 16.43
CA THR A 215 21.85 10.58 15.54
C THR A 215 21.84 9.99 14.14
N PHE A 216 21.88 10.87 13.14
CA PHE A 216 22.04 10.50 11.73
C PHE A 216 22.92 11.55 11.04
N GLY A 217 23.98 11.10 10.37
CA GLY A 217 25.00 11.98 9.80
C GLY A 217 24.62 12.68 8.48
N GLY A 218 23.47 12.34 7.89
CA GLY A 218 23.01 12.89 6.61
C GLY A 218 21.80 13.81 6.72
N PRO A 219 21.16 14.11 5.58
CA PRO A 219 19.93 14.89 5.51
C PRO A 219 18.80 14.28 6.33
N LYS A 220 17.97 15.11 6.93
CA LYS A 220 16.89 14.67 7.84
C LYS A 220 15.58 15.29 7.41
N THR A 221 14.52 14.50 7.32
CA THR A 221 13.15 15.02 7.30
C THR A 221 12.57 14.85 8.70
N ILE A 222 12.18 15.95 9.35
CA ILE A 222 11.65 15.92 10.71
C ILE A 222 10.21 16.43 10.72
N TYR A 223 9.28 15.55 11.07
CA TYR A 223 7.89 15.87 11.32
C TYR A 223 7.69 16.27 12.78
N ALA A 224 7.18 17.48 13.02
CA ALA A 224 6.81 17.95 14.36
C ALA A 224 5.69 18.99 14.31
N ALA A 225 5.02 19.26 15.43
CA ALA A 225 3.93 20.24 15.51
C ALA A 225 4.39 21.68 15.23
N ALA A 226 5.64 22.01 15.57
CA ALA A 226 6.26 23.29 15.26
C ALA A 226 7.79 23.18 15.23
N CYS A 227 8.46 24.17 14.65
CA CYS A 227 9.91 24.31 14.66
C CYS A 227 10.32 25.59 15.40
N ARG A 228 11.29 25.48 16.32
CA ARG A 228 11.92 26.60 17.03
C ARG A 228 13.41 26.72 16.71
N LEU A 229 13.93 25.89 15.80
CA LEU A 229 15.30 26.01 15.30
C LEU A 229 15.38 27.16 14.29
N GLY A 230 16.39 28.00 14.40
CA GLY A 230 16.65 29.04 13.40
C GLY A 230 17.09 28.45 12.06
N ALA A 231 16.80 29.16 10.97
CA ALA A 231 17.19 28.77 9.61
C ALA A 231 18.69 28.40 9.47
N PRO A 232 19.66 29.11 10.10
CA PRO A 232 21.06 28.72 10.03
C PRO A 232 21.35 27.33 10.60
N ARG A 233 20.68 26.96 11.70
CA ARG A 233 20.84 25.63 12.29
C ARG A 233 20.17 24.56 11.44
N LEU A 234 18.98 24.82 10.88
CA LEU A 234 18.33 23.88 9.96
C LEU A 234 19.20 23.58 8.72
N GLN A 235 19.82 24.59 8.14
CA GLN A 235 20.73 24.42 6.99
C GLN A 235 21.98 23.63 7.39
N ARG A 236 22.63 23.99 8.50
CA ARG A 236 23.85 23.30 8.97
C ARG A 236 23.61 21.82 9.26
N GLU A 237 22.49 21.49 9.88
CA GLU A 237 22.14 20.10 10.26
C GLU A 237 21.42 19.33 9.13
N GLN A 238 21.24 19.97 7.95
CA GLN A 238 20.53 19.44 6.77
C GLN A 238 19.10 18.96 7.08
N ILE A 239 18.34 19.77 7.83
CA ILE A 239 16.99 19.44 8.28
C ILE A 239 15.95 20.06 7.34
N MET A 240 15.17 19.19 6.70
CA MET A 240 13.87 19.52 6.12
C MET A 240 12.80 19.39 7.21
N PHE A 241 12.30 20.53 7.70
CA PHE A 241 11.20 20.53 8.65
C PHE A 241 9.86 20.39 7.92
N LYS A 242 8.99 19.49 8.40
CA LYS A 242 7.60 19.38 7.97
C LYS A 242 6.71 19.50 9.18
N GLN A 243 5.71 20.38 9.11
CA GLN A 243 4.74 20.47 10.17
C GLN A 243 3.88 19.20 10.13
N THR A 244 3.71 18.51 11.27
CA THR A 244 2.63 17.53 11.36
C THR A 244 1.31 18.24 11.12
N PRO A 245 0.28 17.57 10.59
CA PRO A 245 -1.08 18.13 10.51
C PRO A 245 -1.71 18.32 11.90
N TYR A 246 -1.06 19.08 12.77
CA TYR A 246 -1.71 19.79 13.85
C TYR A 246 -2.55 20.86 13.19
N ALA A 247 -3.78 21.05 13.68
CA ALA A 247 -4.63 22.17 13.30
C ALA A 247 -3.75 23.41 13.08
N LEU A 248 -3.83 24.00 11.88
CA LEU A 248 -3.40 25.37 11.69
C LEU A 248 -4.14 26.15 12.78
N ALA A 249 -3.40 26.53 13.83
CA ALA A 249 -3.95 27.36 14.88
C ALA A 249 -4.39 28.65 14.20
N VAL A 250 -5.70 28.87 14.16
CA VAL A 250 -6.29 30.18 13.90
C VAL A 250 -6.08 31.02 15.16
#